data_AF-A0A6N6RNS4-F1
#
_entry.id   AF-A0A6N6RNS4-F1
#
_cell.length_a   1.000
_cell.length_b   1.000
_cell.length_c   1.000
_cell.angle_alpha   90.00
_cell.angle_beta   90.00
_cell.angle_gamma   90.00
#
_symmetry.space_group_name_H-M   'P 1'
#
loop_
_entity.id
_entity.type
_entity.pdbx_description
1 polymer ?
#
loop_
_entity_poly.entity_id
_entity_poly.type
_entity_poly.pdbx_seq_one_letter_code
_entity_poly.pdbx_strand_id
1 'polypeptide(L)'
;MSEFMGWNPDESGSYSFKSATLEPYWKDINSVPYFLYADNELAGFALIRKYPDDLEVFDIEQFFVLRKFKGKGIGKNALMAILANHPGKWQIRILKENEAALKFWLSATRNVVGNCYQFSLDIDVDLEMHFIRFEKVS
;
A
#
# COMPACT_ATOMS: atom_id res chain seq x y z
N MET A 1 10.53 0.24 5.24
CA MET A 1 10.26 1.23 6.31
C MET A 1 11.35 1.22 7.35
N SER A 2 11.77 0.09 7.93
CA SER A 2 12.85 0.08 8.95
C SER A 2 14.14 0.81 8.52
N GLU A 3 14.59 0.63 7.28
CA GLU A 3 15.75 1.32 6.70
C GLU A 3 15.60 2.86 6.68
N PHE A 4 14.38 3.37 6.50
CA PHE A 4 14.09 4.80 6.42
C PHE A 4 13.66 5.41 7.76
N MET A 5 13.07 4.59 8.64
CA MET A 5 12.51 5.00 9.93
C MET A 5 13.44 4.72 11.11
N GLY A 6 14.58 4.05 10.88
CA GLY A 6 15.54 3.68 11.92
C GLY A 6 15.02 2.66 12.94
N TRP A 7 14.03 1.85 12.57
CA TRP A 7 13.43 0.88 13.48
C TRP A 7 14.31 -0.35 13.65
N ASN A 8 14.57 -0.72 14.90
CA ASN A 8 15.28 -1.93 15.27
C ASN A 8 14.29 -3.07 15.57
N PRO A 9 14.61 -4.31 15.17
CA PRO A 9 13.91 -5.46 15.73
C PRO A 9 14.26 -5.62 17.22
N ASP A 10 13.42 -6.36 17.94
CA ASP A 10 13.72 -6.83 19.29
C ASP A 10 14.77 -7.96 19.29
N GLU A 11 15.12 -8.45 20.48
CA GLU A 11 16.13 -9.51 20.67
C GLU A 11 15.79 -10.82 19.96
N SER A 12 14.52 -11.06 19.62
CA SER A 12 14.07 -12.23 18.86
C SER A 12 14.15 -12.04 17.34
N GLY A 13 14.56 -10.84 16.89
CA GLY A 13 14.53 -10.47 15.48
C GLY A 13 13.14 -10.01 15.00
N SER A 14 12.21 -9.75 15.91
CA SER A 14 10.83 -9.38 15.58
C SER A 14 10.62 -7.86 15.63
N TYR A 15 9.74 -7.34 14.77
CA TYR A 15 9.27 -5.97 14.87
C TYR A 15 7.98 -5.95 15.68
N SER A 16 8.06 -5.40 16.90
CA SER A 16 6.88 -5.22 17.75
C SER A 16 5.88 -4.27 17.11
N PHE A 17 4.61 -4.65 17.13
CA PHE A 17 3.50 -3.81 16.71
C PHE A 17 2.43 -3.81 17.80
N LYS A 18 1.63 -2.74 17.87
CA LYS A 18 0.50 -2.69 18.78
C LYS A 18 -0.66 -3.42 18.12
N SER A 19 -1.16 -4.53 18.69
CA SER A 19 -2.28 -5.28 18.11
C SER A 19 -3.50 -4.39 17.80
N ALA A 20 -3.73 -3.35 18.63
CA ALA A 20 -4.77 -2.36 18.44
C ALA A 20 -4.71 -1.62 17.08
N THR A 21 -3.53 -1.51 16.46
CA THR A 21 -3.40 -0.88 15.13
C THR A 21 -3.87 -1.79 14.00
N LEU A 22 -3.97 -3.10 14.24
CA LEU A 22 -4.44 -4.06 13.26
C LEU A 22 -5.93 -4.40 13.45
N GLU A 23 -6.47 -4.30 14.67
CA GLU A 23 -7.88 -4.63 14.94
C GLU A 23 -8.92 -4.09 13.93
N PRO A 24 -8.79 -2.85 13.39
CA PRO A 24 -9.75 -2.34 12.42
C PRO A 24 -9.93 -3.25 11.20
N TYR A 25 -8.88 -3.92 10.71
CA TYR A 25 -8.97 -4.78 9.53
C TYR A 25 -9.80 -6.06 9.71
N TRP A 26 -10.20 -6.38 10.95
CA TRP A 26 -11.07 -7.51 11.27
C TRP A 26 -12.46 -7.08 11.75
N LYS A 27 -12.67 -5.78 12.02
CA LYS A 27 -13.89 -5.27 12.67
C LYS A 27 -14.56 -4.11 11.93
N ASP A 28 -13.81 -3.33 11.16
CA ASP A 28 -14.28 -2.14 10.46
C ASP A 28 -14.54 -2.45 8.99
N ILE A 29 -15.75 -2.12 8.52
CA ILE A 29 -16.15 -2.29 7.12
C ILE A 29 -15.33 -1.44 6.15
N ASN A 30 -14.71 -0.37 6.65
CA ASN A 30 -13.86 0.53 5.86
C ASN A 30 -12.44 0.01 5.68
N SER A 31 -12.09 -1.13 6.27
CA SER A 31 -10.75 -1.72 6.24
C SER A 31 -10.81 -3.14 5.68
N VAL A 32 -9.97 -3.45 4.71
CA VAL A 32 -9.97 -4.74 4.00
C VAL A 32 -8.54 -5.29 3.91
N PRO A 33 -8.25 -6.40 4.62
CA PRO A 33 -6.96 -7.07 4.52
C PRO A 33 -6.94 -8.04 3.32
N TYR A 34 -5.80 -8.09 2.64
CA TYR A 34 -5.53 -9.03 1.56
C TYR A 34 -4.26 -9.82 1.83
N PHE A 35 -4.30 -11.12 1.55
CA PHE A 35 -3.11 -11.93 1.35
C PHE A 35 -2.82 -12.07 -0.14
N LEU A 36 -1.57 -11.91 -0.50
CA LEU A 36 -1.09 -12.10 -1.87
C LEU A 36 -0.50 -13.49 -1.97
N TYR A 37 -0.95 -14.29 -2.94
CA TYR A 37 -0.43 -15.63 -3.19
C TYR A 37 0.25 -15.72 -4.56
N ALA A 38 1.30 -16.53 -4.63
CA ALA A 38 1.97 -16.92 -5.87
C ALA A 38 2.19 -18.43 -5.83
N ASP A 39 1.63 -19.18 -6.80
CA ASP A 39 1.71 -20.65 -6.84
C ASP A 39 1.34 -21.33 -5.51
N ASN A 40 0.24 -20.87 -4.90
CA ASN A 40 -0.26 -21.29 -3.57
C ASN A 40 0.65 -20.98 -2.38
N GLU A 41 1.74 -20.24 -2.58
CA GLU A 41 2.59 -19.76 -1.50
C GLU A 41 2.25 -18.33 -1.11
N LEU A 42 2.22 -18.06 0.21
CA LEU A 42 2.01 -16.71 0.72
C LEU A 42 3.17 -15.80 0.28
N ALA A 43 2.86 -14.84 -0.58
CA ALA A 43 3.81 -13.93 -1.18
C ALA A 43 3.87 -12.57 -0.48
N GLY A 44 2.84 -12.19 0.27
CA GLY A 44 2.78 -10.92 0.97
C GLY A 44 1.38 -10.58 1.45
N PHE A 45 1.18 -9.31 1.79
CA PHE A 45 -0.12 -8.77 2.19
C PHE A 45 -0.32 -7.33 1.71
N ALA A 46 -1.58 -6.90 1.66
CA ALA A 46 -1.98 -5.51 1.47
C ALA A 46 -3.09 -5.17 2.46
N LEU A 47 -3.00 -4.00 3.06
CA LEU A 47 -3.97 -3.46 3.99
C LEU A 47 -4.58 -2.21 3.35
N ILE A 48 -5.86 -2.34 2.95
CA ILE A 48 -6.60 -1.30 2.26
C ILE A 48 -7.60 -0.69 3.23
N ARG A 49 -7.74 0.62 3.22
CA ARG A 49 -8.73 1.31 4.06
C ARG A 49 -9.36 2.50 3.34
N LYS A 50 -10.45 3.03 3.88
CA LYS A 50 -10.84 4.43 3.61
C LYS A 50 -9.87 5.38 4.30
N TYR A 51 -9.50 6.47 3.63
CA TYR A 51 -8.57 7.45 4.20
C TYR A 51 -9.26 8.22 5.34
N PRO A 52 -8.64 8.36 6.54
CA PRO A 52 -9.31 8.93 7.70
C PRO A 52 -9.85 10.34 7.49
N ASP A 53 -9.13 11.18 6.73
CA ASP A 53 -9.52 12.58 6.51
C ASP A 53 -10.52 12.72 5.34
N ASP A 54 -10.68 11.68 4.52
CA ASP A 54 -11.64 11.63 3.41
C ASP A 54 -12.10 10.18 3.15
N LEU A 55 -13.26 9.83 3.72
CA LEU A 55 -13.82 8.49 3.63
C LEU A 55 -14.31 8.11 2.22
N GLU A 56 -14.34 9.02 1.25
CA GLU A 56 -14.60 8.68 -0.14
C GLU A 56 -13.38 8.01 -0.79
N VAL A 57 -12.17 8.34 -0.31
CA VAL A 57 -10.89 7.91 -0.90
C VAL A 57 -10.42 6.60 -0.27
N PHE A 58 -10.03 5.65 -1.11
CA PHE A 58 -9.29 4.46 -0.69
C PHE A 58 -7.80 4.76 -0.59
N ASP A 59 -7.17 4.16 0.42
CA ASP A 59 -5.74 4.28 0.75
C ASP A 59 -5.13 2.89 0.94
N ILE A 60 -3.90 2.72 0.49
CA ILE A 60 -3.10 1.53 0.78
C ILE A 60 -2.24 1.86 2.01
N GLU A 61 -2.72 1.49 3.20
CA GLU A 61 -2.00 1.80 4.43
C GLU A 61 -0.69 1.00 4.53
N GLN A 62 -0.75 -0.29 4.19
CA GLN A 62 0.45 -1.14 4.14
C GLN A 62 0.43 -2.05 2.92
N PHE A 63 1.59 -2.24 2.33
CA PHE A 63 1.78 -3.14 1.21
C PHE A 63 3.14 -3.80 1.29
N PHE A 64 3.17 -5.13 1.22
CA PHE A 64 4.40 -5.88 1.36
C PHE A 64 4.40 -7.10 0.44
N VAL A 65 5.55 -7.33 -0.18
CA VAL A 65 5.83 -8.52 -1.00
C VAL A 65 7.18 -9.07 -0.55
N LEU A 66 7.23 -10.36 -0.25
CA LEU A 66 8.47 -11.04 0.14
C LEU A 66 9.52 -10.93 -0.97
N ARG A 67 10.77 -10.72 -0.57
CA ARG A 67 11.89 -10.45 -1.48
C ARG A 67 12.05 -11.52 -2.57
N LYS A 68 11.79 -12.79 -2.28
CA LYS A 68 11.89 -13.90 -3.26
C LYS A 68 10.88 -13.81 -4.43
N PHE A 69 9.82 -13.02 -4.27
CA PHE A 69 8.81 -12.75 -5.30
C PHE A 69 9.01 -11.41 -6.01
N LYS A 70 10.03 -10.63 -5.62
CA LYS A 70 10.34 -9.35 -6.26
C LYS A 70 10.66 -9.56 -7.74
N GLY A 71 10.14 -8.69 -8.59
CA GLY A 71 10.35 -8.75 -10.04
C GLY A 71 9.48 -9.77 -10.78
N LYS A 72 8.66 -10.58 -10.08
CA LYS A 72 7.76 -11.58 -10.69
C LYS A 72 6.35 -11.05 -10.98
N GLY A 73 6.14 -9.73 -10.97
CA GLY A 73 4.84 -9.11 -11.25
C GLY A 73 3.78 -9.19 -10.13
N ILE A 74 4.02 -9.95 -9.06
CA ILE A 74 3.04 -10.19 -7.97
C ILE A 74 2.41 -8.90 -7.43
N GLY A 75 3.22 -7.89 -7.11
CA GLY A 75 2.70 -6.64 -6.57
C GLY A 75 1.80 -5.86 -7.53
N LYS A 76 2.10 -5.88 -8.83
CA LYS A 76 1.29 -5.19 -9.85
C LYS A 76 -0.04 -5.91 -10.07
N ASN A 77 0.01 -7.24 -10.15
CA ASN A 77 -1.19 -8.06 -10.30
C ASN A 77 -2.11 -7.91 -9.08
N ALA A 78 -1.54 -7.84 -7.87
CA ALA A 78 -2.29 -7.59 -6.66
C ALA A 78 -2.98 -6.22 -6.68
N LEU A 79 -2.26 -5.15 -7.05
CA LEU A 79 -2.88 -3.83 -7.18
C LEU A 79 -4.05 -3.86 -8.18
N MET A 80 -3.86 -4.47 -9.35
CA MET A 80 -4.92 -4.58 -10.37
C MET A 80 -6.16 -5.29 -9.83
N ALA A 81 -5.99 -6.43 -9.15
CA ALA A 81 -7.09 -7.20 -8.56
C ALA A 81 -7.78 -6.44 -7.42
N ILE A 82 -7.03 -5.73 -6.58
CA ILE A 82 -7.58 -4.90 -5.51
C ILE A 82 -8.44 -3.78 -6.10
N LEU A 83 -7.91 -3.03 -7.07
CA LEU A 83 -8.63 -1.93 -7.71
C LEU A 83 -9.91 -2.39 -8.44
N ALA A 84 -9.90 -3.59 -9.02
CA ALA A 84 -11.08 -4.16 -9.65
C ALA A 84 -12.23 -4.44 -8.65
N ASN A 85 -11.90 -4.80 -7.42
CA ASN A 85 -12.88 -5.07 -6.36
C ASN A 85 -13.36 -3.81 -5.63
N HIS A 86 -12.67 -2.69 -5.82
CA HIS A 86 -12.87 -1.43 -5.07
C HIS A 86 -12.84 -0.22 -6.03
N PRO A 87 -13.86 -0.07 -6.88
CA PRO A 87 -13.97 1.11 -7.74
C PRO A 87 -14.15 2.37 -6.91
N GLY A 88 -13.60 3.49 -7.38
CA GLY A 88 -13.70 4.80 -6.72
C GLY A 88 -12.40 5.60 -6.76
N LYS A 89 -12.32 6.60 -5.87
CA LYS A 89 -11.16 7.47 -5.69
C LYS A 89 -10.07 6.76 -4.89
N TRP A 90 -8.83 6.92 -5.30
CA TRP A 90 -7.67 6.27 -4.71
C TRP A 90 -6.54 7.26 -4.45
N GLN A 91 -5.81 7.00 -3.37
CA GLN A 91 -4.49 7.56 -3.16
C GLN A 91 -3.49 6.48 -2.75
N ILE A 92 -2.23 6.70 -3.12
CA ILE A 92 -1.09 5.91 -2.65
C ILE A 92 -0.07 6.90 -2.11
N ARG A 93 0.36 6.67 -0.87
CA ARG A 93 1.33 7.49 -0.14
C ARG A 93 2.68 6.77 -0.10
N ILE A 94 3.74 7.47 -0.46
CA ILE A 94 5.10 6.92 -0.49
C ILE A 94 6.03 7.86 0.26
N LEU A 95 6.79 7.34 1.24
CA LEU A 95 7.87 8.10 1.89
C LEU A 95 8.80 8.71 0.84
N LYS A 96 9.10 9.99 0.98
CA LYS A 96 9.91 10.77 0.03
C LYS A 96 11.29 10.15 -0.23
N GLU A 97 11.89 9.57 0.80
CA GLU A 97 13.21 8.94 0.76
C GLU A 97 13.19 7.56 0.10
N ASN A 98 12.01 6.93 -0.04
CA ASN A 98 11.88 5.57 -0.55
C ASN A 98 11.72 5.55 -2.08
N GLU A 99 12.80 5.92 -2.79
CA GLU A 99 12.83 5.96 -4.25
C GLU A 99 12.46 4.62 -4.92
N ALA A 100 12.83 3.50 -4.28
CA ALA A 100 12.52 2.17 -4.78
C ALA A 100 11.02 1.90 -4.78
N ALA A 101 10.32 2.28 -3.71
CA ALA A 101 8.86 2.21 -3.65
C ALA A 101 8.21 3.20 -4.62
N LEU A 102 8.75 4.42 -4.74
CA LEU A 102 8.23 5.41 -5.69
C LEU A 102 8.25 4.88 -7.13
N LYS A 103 9.39 4.32 -7.56
CA LYS A 103 9.53 3.70 -8.89
C LYS A 103 8.54 2.54 -9.10
N PHE A 104 8.36 1.71 -8.07
CA PHE A 104 7.36 0.63 -8.10
C PHE A 104 5.95 1.18 -8.27
N TRP A 105 5.53 2.12 -7.42
CA TRP A 105 4.17 2.64 -7.39
C TRP A 105 3.82 3.43 -8.65
N LEU A 106 4.71 4.29 -9.15
CA LEU A 106 4.50 4.95 -10.45
C LEU A 106 4.32 3.92 -11.58
N SER A 107 5.12 2.86 -11.59
CA SER A 107 5.00 1.80 -12.59
C SER A 107 3.72 0.97 -12.43
N ALA A 108 3.31 0.69 -11.19
CA ALA A 108 2.11 -0.08 -10.88
C ALA A 108 0.84 0.73 -11.22
N THR A 109 0.75 1.99 -10.80
CA THR A 109 -0.36 2.88 -11.14
C THR A 109 -0.46 3.09 -12.64
N ARG A 110 0.66 3.32 -13.34
CA ARG A 110 0.62 3.47 -14.80
C ARG A 110 0.09 2.20 -15.51
N ASN A 111 0.34 1.02 -14.95
CA ASN A 111 -0.16 -0.23 -15.52
C ASN A 111 -1.69 -0.35 -15.43
N VAL A 112 -2.33 0.29 -14.46
CA VAL A 112 -3.78 0.16 -14.21
C VAL A 112 -4.60 1.34 -14.75
N VAL A 113 -4.03 2.56 -14.75
CA VAL A 113 -4.75 3.78 -15.20
C VAL A 113 -4.00 4.58 -16.26
N GLY A 114 -2.89 4.06 -16.81
CA GLY A 114 -2.09 4.79 -17.78
C GLY A 114 -1.52 6.08 -17.20
N ASN A 115 -1.73 7.21 -17.87
CA ASN A 115 -1.32 8.52 -17.37
C ASN A 115 -2.45 9.26 -16.63
N CYS A 116 -3.58 8.60 -16.36
CA CYS A 116 -4.74 9.17 -15.66
C CYS A 116 -4.54 9.15 -14.14
N TYR A 117 -3.49 9.80 -13.67
CA TYR A 117 -3.20 10.00 -12.25
C TYR A 117 -2.55 11.37 -12.03
N GLN A 118 -2.74 11.90 -10.83
CA GLN A 118 -2.04 13.08 -10.34
C GLN A 118 -0.89 12.63 -9.43
N PHE A 119 0.24 13.33 -9.53
CA PHE A 119 1.40 13.12 -8.68
C PHE A 119 1.76 14.43 -7.98
N SER A 120 1.91 14.40 -6.67
CA SER A 120 2.24 15.58 -5.86
C SER A 120 3.12 15.22 -4.67
N LEU A 121 3.76 16.23 -4.08
CA LEU A 121 4.25 16.19 -2.71
C LEU A 121 3.18 16.78 -1.80
N ASP A 122 2.93 16.15 -0.67
CA ASP A 122 1.97 16.60 0.33
C ASP A 122 2.37 16.10 1.72
N ILE A 123 1.71 16.57 2.77
CA ILE A 123 2.01 16.19 4.15
C ILE A 123 0.96 15.20 4.66
N ASP A 124 1.43 14.07 5.19
CA ASP A 124 0.62 13.14 5.97
C ASP A 124 1.01 13.27 7.45
N VAL A 125 0.11 13.84 8.26
CA VAL A 125 0.36 14.21 9.66
C VAL A 125 1.52 15.21 9.80
N ASP A 126 2.76 14.72 9.83
CA ASP A 126 3.99 15.51 9.97
C ASP A 126 5.08 15.10 8.95
N LEU A 127 4.76 14.17 8.03
CA LEU A 127 5.71 13.61 7.07
C LEU A 127 5.38 14.06 5.66
N GLU A 128 6.36 14.70 5.00
CA GLU A 128 6.25 14.99 3.57
C GLU A 128 6.40 13.69 2.77
N MET A 129 5.40 13.39 1.94
CA MET A 129 5.32 12.15 1.17
C MET A 129 4.97 12.45 -0.28
N HIS A 130 5.31 11.52 -1.15
CA HIS A 130 4.75 11.48 -2.49
C HIS A 130 3.33 10.92 -2.46
N PHE A 131 2.42 11.59 -3.15
CA PHE A 131 1.04 11.14 -3.33
C PHE A 131 0.80 10.83 -4.80
N ILE A 132 0.23 9.66 -5.07
CA ILE A 132 -0.33 9.30 -6.38
C ILE A 132 -1.84 9.19 -6.21
N ARG A 133 -2.60 10.09 -6.83
CA ARG A 133 -4.07 10.14 -6.73
C ARG A 133 -4.71 9.84 -8.07
N PHE A 134 -5.72 8.99 -8.09
CA PHE A 134 -6.40 8.58 -9.32
C PHE A 134 -7.82 8.06 -9.02
N GLU A 135 -8.58 7.80 -10.06
CA GLU A 135 -9.90 7.20 -9.96
C GLU A 135 -9.96 5.92 -10.78
N LYS A 136 -10.46 4.83 -10.19
CA LYS A 136 -10.76 3.59 -10.90
C LYS A 136 -12.27 3.49 -11.13
N VAL A 137 -12.68 3.68 -12.38
CA VAL A 137 -14.06 3.39 -12.82
C VAL A 137 -14.19 1.88 -13.07
N SER A 138 -15.32 1.26 -12.71
CA SER A 138 -15.62 -0.18 -12.83
C SER A 138 -15.17 -0.77 -14.16
#